data_AF-A0A848TRA6-F1
#
_entry.id   AF-A0A848TRA6-F1
#
_cell.length_a   1.000
_cell.length_b   1.000
_cell.length_c   1.000
_cell.angle_alpha   90.00
_cell.angle_beta   90.00
_cell.angle_gamma   90.00
#
_symmetry.space_group_name_H-M   'P 1'
#
loop_
_entity.id
_entity.type
_entity.pdbx_description
1 polymer ?
#
loop_
_entity_poly.entity_id
_entity_poly.type
_entity_poly.pdbx_seq_one_letter_code
_entity_poly.pdbx_strand_id
1 'polypeptide(L)'
;MKNTLLIRSVFFLFLFIACYPSYAQIISNVYHSEQEKDGALIQHELKIDGDYLTHTLYQKKPAKFIKTLGGFFTVENNRLVVQLEFNSNFEQDSVRQLSMPFTMGGPNLIVDMEPKMEFKPVEKNIQELDGQWLFGTRGPDKGQDRRGDSKPRKTLKYLQNGRFQWIAYNIETMKFSGTGGGSFTSKDGVYQENIEFFSRDNSRVGAALKFDYDVKGNDWHHQGKNSKGEPMYEIWMRRE
;
A
#
# COMPACT_ATOMS: atom_id res chain seq x y z
N MET A 1 10.65 31.72 -74.67
CA MET A 1 9.40 31.41 -73.97
C MET A 1 9.71 30.58 -72.72
N LYS A 2 9.42 31.15 -71.54
CA LYS A 2 9.21 30.55 -70.20
C LYS A 2 10.31 29.64 -69.62
N ASN A 3 11.17 30.26 -68.79
CA ASN A 3 11.89 29.60 -67.70
C ASN A 3 10.91 29.29 -66.57
N THR A 4 10.88 28.05 -66.08
CA THR A 4 10.14 27.67 -64.88
C THR A 4 11.15 27.15 -63.85
N LEU A 5 11.51 28.01 -62.89
CA LEU A 5 12.37 27.66 -61.76
C LEU A 5 11.51 26.92 -60.72
N LEU A 6 11.75 25.63 -60.53
CA LEU A 6 11.04 24.82 -59.54
C LEU A 6 11.71 25.00 -58.17
N ILE A 7 11.16 25.89 -57.32
CA ILE A 7 11.61 26.06 -55.94
C ILE A 7 11.11 24.88 -55.12
N ARG A 8 12.01 23.97 -54.73
CA ARG A 8 11.72 22.90 -53.77
C ARG A 8 11.77 23.47 -52.35
N SER A 9 10.61 23.73 -51.77
CA SER A 9 10.48 24.05 -50.35
C SER A 9 10.83 22.81 -49.51
N VAL A 10 11.98 22.85 -48.84
CA VAL A 10 12.37 21.84 -47.85
C VAL A 10 11.71 22.21 -46.52
N PHE A 11 10.68 21.47 -46.12
CA PHE A 11 10.08 21.56 -44.79
C PHE A 11 11.02 20.91 -43.78
N PHE A 12 11.73 21.71 -42.98
CA PHE A 12 12.47 21.23 -41.81
C PHE A 12 11.49 20.99 -40.66
N LEU A 13 11.11 19.73 -40.44
CA LEU A 13 10.30 19.30 -39.30
C LEU A 13 11.21 19.26 -38.06
N PHE A 14 11.15 20.30 -37.21
CA PHE A 14 11.78 20.29 -35.90
C PHE A 14 11.03 19.29 -34.99
N LEU A 15 11.55 18.07 -34.85
CA LEU A 15 11.16 17.16 -33.77
C LEU A 15 11.65 17.76 -32.44
N PHE A 16 10.76 18.42 -31.70
CA PHE A 16 10.96 18.68 -30.28
C PHE A 16 10.92 17.32 -29.55
N ILE A 17 12.09 16.72 -29.32
CA ILE A 17 12.23 15.63 -28.37
C ILE A 17 12.05 16.28 -26.99
N ALA A 18 10.81 16.26 -26.49
CA ALA A 18 10.54 16.57 -25.10
C ALA A 18 11.25 15.50 -24.25
N CYS A 19 12.45 15.85 -23.78
CA CYS A 19 13.18 15.03 -22.82
C CYS A 19 12.46 15.16 -21.48
N TYR A 20 11.39 14.39 -21.29
CA TYR A 20 10.77 14.27 -19.98
C TYR A 20 11.83 13.74 -19.02
N PRO A 21 12.08 14.38 -17.87
CA PRO A 21 12.94 13.80 -16.86
C PRO A 21 12.38 12.41 -16.50
N SER A 22 13.14 11.36 -16.83
CA SER A 22 12.89 10.02 -16.33
C SER A 22 13.29 10.06 -14.86
N TYR A 23 12.33 10.40 -13.99
CA TYR A 23 12.50 10.18 -12.57
C TYR A 23 12.65 8.68 -12.36
N ALA A 24 13.68 8.26 -11.61
CA ALA A 24 13.82 6.87 -11.21
C ALA A 24 12.56 6.46 -10.45
N GLN A 25 11.72 5.65 -11.08
CA GLN A 25 10.49 5.15 -10.46
C GLN A 25 10.85 4.00 -9.52
N ILE A 26 10.36 4.07 -8.28
CA ILE A 26 10.46 2.95 -7.34
C ILE A 26 9.56 1.84 -7.88
N ILE A 27 10.07 0.61 -7.95
CA ILE A 27 9.32 -0.52 -8.51
C ILE A 27 8.17 -0.86 -7.56
N SER A 28 6.95 -0.99 -8.08
CA SER A 28 5.81 -1.49 -7.30
C SER A 28 6.08 -2.91 -6.81
N ASN A 29 6.16 -3.10 -5.49
CA ASN A 29 6.36 -4.38 -4.84
C ASN A 29 6.05 -4.28 -3.33
N VAL A 30 6.02 -5.43 -2.67
CA VAL A 30 6.27 -5.52 -1.24
C VAL A 30 7.77 -5.73 -1.04
N TYR A 31 8.33 -5.01 -0.09
CA TYR A 31 9.73 -5.11 0.28
C TYR A 31 9.86 -5.47 1.75
N HIS A 32 10.88 -6.25 2.07
CA HIS A 32 11.25 -6.62 3.43
C HIS A 32 12.66 -6.17 3.76
N SER A 33 12.83 -5.77 5.02
CA SER A 33 14.12 -5.62 5.66
C SER A 33 14.00 -6.06 7.12
N GLU A 34 15.13 -6.38 7.74
CA GLU A 34 15.19 -6.76 9.14
C GLU A 34 16.17 -5.85 9.88
N GLN A 35 15.90 -5.60 11.16
CA GLN A 35 16.75 -4.81 12.04
C GLN A 35 16.84 -5.49 13.40
N GLU A 36 18.05 -5.74 13.88
CA GLU A 36 18.27 -6.10 15.28
C GLU A 36 18.33 -4.83 16.15
N LYS A 37 17.52 -4.78 17.21
CA LYS A 37 17.50 -3.68 18.16
C LYS A 37 17.16 -4.20 19.56
N ASP A 38 17.99 -3.87 20.55
CA ASP A 38 17.80 -4.25 21.96
C ASP A 38 17.57 -5.77 22.15
N GLY A 39 18.27 -6.60 21.37
CA GLY A 39 18.12 -8.06 21.40
C GLY A 39 16.85 -8.61 20.73
N ALA A 40 16.08 -7.77 20.04
CA ALA A 40 14.89 -8.18 19.30
C ALA A 40 15.06 -7.96 17.79
N LEU A 41 14.57 -8.92 16.99
CA LEU A 41 14.53 -8.82 15.53
C LEU A 41 13.24 -8.13 15.09
N ILE A 42 13.37 -6.92 14.53
CA ILE A 42 12.29 -6.11 13.98
C ILE A 42 12.18 -6.37 12.49
N GLN A 43 10.99 -6.72 12.05
CA GLN A 43 10.63 -6.89 10.65
C GLN A 43 10.08 -5.56 10.12
N HIS A 44 10.59 -5.14 8.97
CA HIS A 44 10.12 -3.97 8.24
C HIS A 44 9.44 -4.46 6.97
N GLU A 45 8.14 -4.20 6.85
CA GLU A 45 7.37 -4.48 5.64
C GLU A 45 6.93 -3.18 4.99
N LEU A 46 7.41 -2.95 3.78
CA LEU A 46 7.15 -1.76 2.97
C LEU A 46 6.37 -2.18 1.71
N LYS A 47 5.12 -1.76 1.58
CA LYS A 47 4.33 -1.95 0.35
C LYS A 47 4.38 -0.66 -0.45
N ILE A 48 4.66 -0.76 -1.74
CA ILE A 48 4.68 0.36 -2.68
C ILE A 48 3.89 -0.05 -3.92
N ASP A 49 2.93 0.76 -4.30
CA ASP A 49 2.19 0.61 -5.55
C ASP A 49 1.78 1.99 -6.08
N GLY A 50 2.22 2.30 -7.31
CA GLY A 50 2.10 3.64 -7.88
C GLY A 50 2.77 4.69 -7.02
N ASP A 51 1.98 5.64 -6.52
CA ASP A 51 2.37 6.77 -5.67
C ASP A 51 1.97 6.59 -4.21
N TYR A 52 1.55 5.39 -3.79
CA TYR A 52 1.15 5.12 -2.41
C TYR A 52 2.06 4.10 -1.75
N LEU A 53 2.33 4.29 -0.46
CA LEU A 53 3.10 3.34 0.33
C LEU A 53 2.55 3.11 1.73
N THR A 54 2.86 1.94 2.29
CA THR A 54 2.74 1.67 3.73
C THR A 54 4.03 1.04 4.24
N HIS A 55 4.46 1.48 5.43
CA HIS A 55 5.61 0.90 6.14
C HIS A 55 5.15 0.43 7.52
N THR A 56 5.33 -0.85 7.80
CA THR A 56 4.94 -1.48 9.07
C THR A 56 6.12 -2.17 9.72
N LEU A 57 6.26 -1.97 11.03
CA LEU A 57 7.27 -2.56 11.88
C LEU A 57 6.62 -3.49 12.90
N TYR A 58 7.13 -4.71 13.01
CA TYR A 58 6.64 -5.71 13.97
C TYR A 58 7.71 -6.75 14.31
N GLN A 59 7.56 -7.43 15.44
CA GLN A 59 8.35 -8.59 15.83
C GLN A 59 7.54 -9.86 15.62
N LYS A 60 8.18 -10.93 15.17
CA LYS A 60 7.54 -12.24 15.00
C LYS A 60 7.59 -13.10 16.27
N LYS A 61 8.64 -12.94 17.10
CA LYS A 61 8.89 -13.78 18.29
C LYS A 61 9.52 -12.96 19.43
N PRO A 62 8.78 -12.68 20.53
CA PRO A 62 7.32 -12.80 20.62
C PRO A 62 6.63 -11.88 19.62
N ALA A 63 5.38 -12.20 19.27
CA ALA A 63 4.61 -11.36 18.37
C ALA A 63 4.36 -9.98 18.99
N LYS A 64 4.76 -8.92 18.29
CA LYS A 64 4.61 -7.55 18.78
C LYS A 64 4.50 -6.56 17.63
N PHE A 65 3.35 -5.91 17.50
CA PHE A 65 3.24 -4.72 16.66
C PHE A 65 4.06 -3.55 17.24
N ILE A 66 4.75 -2.78 16.38
CA ILE A 66 5.56 -1.63 16.80
C ILE A 66 5.01 -0.32 16.24
N LYS A 67 4.96 -0.18 14.91
CA LYS A 67 4.56 1.07 14.23
C LYS A 67 4.01 0.77 12.85
N THR A 68 3.08 1.58 12.38
CA THR A 68 2.77 1.67 10.95
C THR A 68 2.56 3.11 10.54
N LEU A 69 2.98 3.45 9.34
CA LEU A 69 2.69 4.72 8.68
C LEU A 69 2.46 4.48 7.20
N GLY A 70 1.81 5.42 6.54
CA GLY A 70 1.55 5.31 5.11
C GLY A 70 0.83 6.53 4.56
N GLY A 71 0.91 6.67 3.25
CA GLY A 71 0.42 7.84 2.54
C GLY A 71 0.91 7.90 1.10
N PHE A 72 0.53 8.97 0.43
CA PHE A 72 0.98 9.26 -0.92
C PHE A 72 2.41 9.80 -0.90
N PHE A 73 3.18 9.50 -1.93
CA PHE A 73 4.55 9.96 -2.05
C PHE A 73 4.87 10.52 -3.42
N THR A 74 5.84 11.43 -3.44
CA THR A 74 6.52 11.91 -4.65
C THR A 74 8.02 11.63 -4.52
N VAL A 75 8.70 11.61 -5.67
CA VAL A 75 10.16 11.55 -5.74
C VAL A 75 10.68 12.91 -6.17
N GLU A 76 11.41 13.58 -5.29
CA GLU A 76 11.96 14.92 -5.50
C GLU A 76 13.43 14.95 -5.13
N ASN A 77 14.33 15.27 -6.08
CA ASN A 77 15.78 15.38 -5.82
C ASN A 77 16.37 14.14 -5.11
N ASN A 78 16.03 12.93 -5.58
CA ASN A 78 16.40 11.64 -4.97
C ASN A 78 15.91 11.46 -3.52
N ARG A 79 14.82 12.12 -3.16
CA ARG A 79 14.15 11.96 -1.87
C ARG A 79 12.75 11.43 -2.08
N LEU A 80 12.38 10.46 -1.25
CA LEU A 80 11.05 9.95 -1.09
C LEU A 80 10.31 10.88 -0.12
N VAL A 81 9.41 11.71 -0.65
CA VAL A 81 8.62 12.66 0.12
C VAL A 81 7.22 12.07 0.31
N VAL A 82 6.88 11.70 1.53
CA VAL A 82 5.61 11.01 1.84
C VAL A 82 4.70 11.95 2.62
N GLN A 83 3.53 12.24 2.08
CA GLN A 83 2.43 12.90 2.77
C GLN A 83 1.58 11.84 3.47
N LEU A 84 1.68 11.76 4.80
CA LEU A 84 1.07 10.68 5.57
C LEU A 84 -0.43 10.88 5.68
N GLU A 85 -1.18 9.85 5.29
CA GLU A 85 -2.59 9.72 5.61
C GLU A 85 -2.79 9.15 7.03
N PHE A 86 -1.82 8.38 7.51
CA PHE A 86 -1.83 7.85 8.86
C PHE A 86 -0.41 7.64 9.41
N ASN A 87 -0.31 7.77 10.73
CA ASN A 87 0.86 7.44 11.51
C ASN A 87 0.38 6.89 12.85
N SER A 88 0.67 5.62 13.15
CA SER A 88 0.24 5.01 14.40
C SER A 88 0.81 5.68 15.65
N ASN A 89 1.90 6.44 15.49
CA ASN A 89 2.57 7.16 16.57
C ASN A 89 2.31 8.68 16.53
N PHE A 90 1.28 9.12 15.81
CA PHE A 90 1.01 10.54 15.63
C PHE A 90 0.83 11.31 16.95
N GLU A 91 0.20 10.69 17.96
CA GLU A 91 0.04 11.31 19.28
C GLU A 91 1.39 11.57 19.99
N GLN A 92 2.44 10.84 19.61
CA GLN A 92 3.78 11.00 20.20
C GLN A 92 4.69 11.90 19.36
N ASP A 93 4.62 11.81 18.02
CA ASP A 93 5.57 12.49 17.14
C ASP A 93 4.96 13.64 16.31
N SER A 94 3.63 13.74 16.23
CA SER A 94 2.89 14.71 15.41
C SER A 94 3.30 14.76 13.93
N VAL A 95 3.95 13.72 13.42
CA VAL A 95 4.52 13.70 12.07
C VAL A 95 3.43 13.47 11.04
N ARG A 96 3.31 14.39 10.09
CA ARG A 96 2.41 14.32 8.92
C ARG A 96 3.14 14.11 7.59
N GLN A 97 4.44 14.35 7.56
CA GLN A 97 5.24 14.24 6.35
C GLN A 97 6.59 13.62 6.67
N LEU A 98 7.06 12.76 5.77
CA LEU A 98 8.43 12.24 5.78
C LEU A 98 9.16 12.72 4.53
N SER A 99 10.47 12.87 4.64
CA SER A 99 11.33 13.10 3.49
C SER A 99 12.64 12.37 3.74
N MET A 100 12.92 11.33 2.95
CA MET A 100 14.08 10.46 3.14
C MET A 100 14.86 10.36 1.83
N PRO A 101 16.19 10.57 1.83
CA PRO A 101 17.01 10.19 0.68
C PRO A 101 16.82 8.70 0.38
N PHE A 102 16.83 8.34 -0.90
CA PHE A 102 16.86 6.95 -1.31
C PHE A 102 17.69 6.73 -2.56
N THR A 103 18.09 5.49 -2.78
CA THR A 103 18.71 5.03 -4.03
C THR A 103 18.22 3.62 -4.36
N MET A 104 18.34 3.22 -5.62
CA MET A 104 18.09 1.84 -6.04
C MET A 104 19.42 1.09 -6.15
N GLY A 105 19.51 -0.06 -5.47
CA GLY A 105 20.61 -1.02 -5.58
C GLY A 105 20.19 -2.23 -6.41
N GLY A 106 20.04 -2.05 -7.73
CA GLY A 106 19.36 -3.03 -8.57
C GLY A 106 17.86 -3.08 -8.23
N PRO A 107 17.28 -4.24 -7.87
CA PRO A 107 15.88 -4.33 -7.46
C PRO A 107 15.63 -3.88 -6.02
N ASN A 108 16.68 -3.67 -5.22
CA ASN A 108 16.58 -3.31 -3.81
C ASN A 108 16.40 -1.79 -3.65
N LEU A 109 15.56 -1.39 -2.70
CA LEU A 109 15.35 0.01 -2.33
C LEU A 109 16.20 0.34 -1.10
N ILE A 110 17.15 1.24 -1.22
CA ILE A 110 18.00 1.67 -0.11
C ILE A 110 17.50 3.02 0.38
N VAL A 111 17.02 3.08 1.63
CA VAL A 111 16.48 4.31 2.24
C VAL A 111 17.43 4.80 3.33
N ASP A 112 17.82 6.06 3.23
CA ASP A 112 18.64 6.74 4.23
C ASP A 112 17.76 7.21 5.40
N MET A 113 17.36 6.23 6.22
CA MET A 113 16.72 6.43 7.51
C MET A 113 17.71 6.09 8.64
N GLU A 114 17.27 6.10 9.90
CA GLU A 114 18.14 5.79 11.05
C GLU A 114 17.75 4.44 11.67
N PRO A 115 18.53 3.36 11.44
CA PRO A 115 19.74 3.28 10.61
C PRO A 115 19.39 3.20 9.11
N LYS A 116 20.38 3.40 8.24
CA LYS A 116 20.21 3.18 6.79
C LYS A 116 19.76 1.75 6.52
N MET A 117 18.72 1.57 5.71
CA MET A 117 18.12 0.25 5.48
C MET A 117 18.08 -0.11 3.99
N GLU A 118 18.33 -1.38 3.70
CA GLU A 118 18.16 -1.98 2.39
C GLU A 118 16.90 -2.86 2.39
N PHE A 119 15.92 -2.46 1.61
CA PHE A 119 14.65 -3.16 1.43
C PHE A 119 14.72 -4.05 0.19
N LYS A 120 14.55 -5.36 0.39
CA LYS A 120 14.59 -6.37 -0.68
C LYS A 120 13.17 -6.68 -1.13
N PRO A 121 12.87 -6.66 -2.44
CA PRO A 121 11.55 -7.00 -2.93
C PRO A 121 11.25 -8.47 -2.70
N VAL A 122 9.99 -8.78 -2.46
CA VAL A 122 9.51 -10.17 -2.45
C VAL A 122 9.25 -10.65 -3.88
N GLU A 123 9.16 -11.97 -4.02
CA GLU A 123 8.69 -12.58 -5.26
C GLU A 123 7.25 -12.15 -5.57
N LYS A 124 6.98 -11.83 -6.84
CA LYS A 124 5.62 -11.44 -7.26
C LYS A 124 4.69 -12.64 -7.13
N ASN A 125 3.59 -12.44 -6.41
CA ASN A 125 2.52 -13.43 -6.23
C ASN A 125 1.19 -12.72 -6.44
N ILE A 126 0.92 -12.38 -7.71
CA ILE A 126 -0.25 -11.60 -8.10
C ILE A 126 -1.50 -12.45 -7.93
N GLN A 127 -2.48 -11.95 -7.17
CA GLN A 127 -3.76 -12.62 -6.95
C GLN A 127 -4.92 -11.69 -7.29
N GLU A 128 -6.14 -12.24 -7.43
CA GLU A 128 -7.31 -11.49 -7.90
C GLU A 128 -7.62 -10.25 -7.05
N LEU A 129 -7.41 -10.34 -5.73
CA LEU A 129 -7.67 -9.23 -4.81
C LEU A 129 -6.48 -8.28 -4.62
N ASP A 130 -5.36 -8.45 -5.34
CA ASP A 130 -4.23 -7.51 -5.30
C ASP A 130 -4.72 -6.09 -5.65
N GLY A 131 -4.46 -5.15 -4.74
CA GLY A 131 -4.89 -3.77 -4.84
C GLY A 131 -5.12 -3.10 -3.49
N GLN A 132 -5.49 -1.82 -3.60
CA GLN A 132 -5.93 -1.00 -2.49
C GLN A 132 -7.45 -0.94 -2.50
N TRP A 133 -8.07 -1.27 -1.37
CA TRP A 133 -9.52 -1.38 -1.21
C TRP A 133 -9.99 -0.58 0.00
N LEU A 134 -10.94 0.34 -0.18
CA LEU A 134 -11.54 1.11 0.90
C LEU A 134 -12.86 0.48 1.33
N PHE A 135 -13.09 0.41 2.63
CA PHE A 135 -14.39 -0.02 3.15
C PHE A 135 -15.50 0.91 2.62
N GLY A 136 -16.42 0.32 1.86
CA GLY A 136 -17.56 1.02 1.26
C GLY A 136 -18.74 1.03 2.22
N THR A 137 -19.27 -0.15 2.54
CA THR A 137 -20.49 -0.31 3.35
C THR A 137 -20.65 -1.74 3.89
N ARG A 138 -21.64 -1.96 4.76
CA ARG A 138 -22.06 -3.31 5.19
C ARG A 138 -23.00 -3.91 4.15
N GLY A 139 -22.85 -5.21 3.89
CA GLY A 139 -23.76 -5.97 3.05
C GLY A 139 -25.02 -6.43 3.81
N PRO A 140 -25.95 -7.10 3.12
CA PRO A 140 -25.95 -7.39 1.67
C PRO A 140 -26.15 -6.12 0.83
N ASP A 141 -25.77 -6.19 -0.44
CA ASP A 141 -25.95 -5.06 -1.36
C ASP A 141 -27.41 -4.88 -1.74
N LYS A 142 -27.98 -3.73 -1.38
CA LYS A 142 -29.34 -3.30 -1.70
C LYS A 142 -29.34 -1.97 -2.47
N GLY A 143 -28.19 -1.59 -3.05
CA GLY A 143 -28.01 -0.31 -3.74
C GLY A 143 -27.67 0.85 -2.81
N GLN A 144 -27.24 0.58 -1.58
CA GLN A 144 -26.77 1.63 -0.67
C GLN A 144 -25.53 2.35 -1.22
N ASP A 145 -25.38 3.63 -0.87
CA ASP A 145 -24.18 4.39 -1.22
C ASP A 145 -22.94 3.76 -0.58
N ARG A 146 -21.82 3.80 -1.32
CA ARG A 146 -20.54 3.39 -0.80
C ARG A 146 -19.80 4.62 -0.31
N ARG A 147 -19.29 4.56 0.93
CA ARG A 147 -18.53 5.67 1.51
C ARG A 147 -17.23 5.91 0.74
N GLY A 148 -16.48 4.85 0.44
CA GLY A 148 -15.22 4.94 -0.30
C GLY A 148 -14.25 5.98 0.30
N ASP A 149 -13.69 6.82 -0.58
CA ASP A 149 -12.76 7.90 -0.23
C ASP A 149 -13.47 9.20 0.25
N SER A 150 -14.80 9.30 0.11
CA SER A 150 -15.55 10.56 0.38
C SER A 150 -15.52 11.06 1.83
N LYS A 151 -15.02 10.26 2.79
CA LYS A 151 -15.02 10.60 4.22
C LYS A 151 -13.62 10.52 4.82
N PRO A 152 -13.29 11.39 5.80
CA PRO A 152 -11.99 11.41 6.45
C PRO A 152 -11.65 10.10 7.17
N ARG A 153 -12.65 9.45 7.76
CA ARG A 153 -12.47 8.15 8.40
C ARG A 153 -12.41 7.07 7.32
N LYS A 154 -11.27 6.43 7.19
CA LYS A 154 -11.01 5.37 6.22
C LYS A 154 -10.73 4.04 6.91
N THR A 155 -11.09 2.96 6.22
CA THR A 155 -10.52 1.64 6.48
C THR A 155 -9.98 1.15 5.15
N LEU A 156 -8.66 1.03 5.03
CA LEU A 156 -7.96 0.57 3.83
C LEU A 156 -7.58 -0.90 4.04
N LYS A 157 -7.81 -1.74 3.05
CA LYS A 157 -7.18 -3.05 2.87
C LYS A 157 -6.21 -2.93 1.69
N TYR A 158 -4.92 -3.14 1.94
CA TYR A 158 -3.88 -3.13 0.92
C TYR A 158 -3.32 -4.54 0.77
N LEU A 159 -3.60 -5.15 -0.37
CA LEU A 159 -3.21 -6.50 -0.75
C LEU A 159 -2.22 -6.42 -1.91
N GLN A 160 -1.07 -7.08 -1.80
CA GLN A 160 -0.06 -7.09 -2.85
C GLN A 160 0.87 -8.28 -2.66
N ASN A 161 1.15 -9.06 -3.72
CA ASN A 161 2.13 -10.15 -3.72
C ASN A 161 1.93 -11.14 -2.55
N GLY A 162 0.68 -11.51 -2.26
CA GLY A 162 0.34 -12.43 -1.16
C GLY A 162 0.52 -11.85 0.26
N ARG A 163 0.75 -10.54 0.40
CA ARG A 163 0.78 -9.81 1.67
C ARG A 163 -0.41 -8.88 1.77
N PHE A 164 -1.08 -8.86 2.92
CA PHE A 164 -2.20 -7.95 3.16
C PHE A 164 -1.97 -7.12 4.42
N GLN A 165 -2.61 -5.97 4.46
CA GLN A 165 -2.76 -5.16 5.65
C GLN A 165 -4.09 -4.44 5.61
N TRP A 166 -4.87 -4.49 6.68
CA TRP A 166 -5.96 -3.55 6.89
C TRP A 166 -5.56 -2.46 7.87
N ILE A 167 -5.98 -1.22 7.64
CA ILE A 167 -5.65 -0.03 8.45
C ILE A 167 -6.92 0.80 8.62
N ALA A 168 -7.31 1.09 9.87
CA ALA A 168 -8.39 2.02 10.19
C ALA A 168 -7.83 3.33 10.74
N TYR A 169 -8.13 4.46 10.10
CA TYR A 169 -7.54 5.76 10.40
C TYR A 169 -8.47 6.92 10.04
N ASN A 170 -8.09 8.14 10.42
CA ASN A 170 -8.73 9.38 10.00
C ASN A 170 -7.66 10.33 9.45
N ILE A 171 -7.80 10.77 8.20
CA ILE A 171 -6.78 11.58 7.50
C ILE A 171 -6.68 13.03 8.00
N GLU A 172 -7.77 13.60 8.51
CA GLU A 172 -7.78 14.99 9.00
C GLU A 172 -7.12 15.07 10.38
N THR A 173 -7.63 14.23 11.29
CA THR A 173 -7.22 14.22 12.70
C THR A 173 -5.97 13.38 12.95
N MET A 174 -5.51 12.61 11.95
CA MET A 174 -4.45 11.60 12.04
C MET A 174 -4.73 10.50 13.09
N LYS A 175 -5.98 10.38 13.55
CA LYS A 175 -6.36 9.39 14.55
C LYS A 175 -6.21 7.98 13.99
N PHE A 176 -5.27 7.23 14.54
CA PHE A 176 -5.08 5.82 14.24
C PHE A 176 -5.99 4.95 15.10
N SER A 177 -6.77 4.06 14.46
CA SER A 177 -7.72 3.18 15.13
C SER A 177 -7.28 1.72 15.19
N GLY A 178 -6.36 1.29 14.33
CA GLY A 178 -5.79 -0.06 14.40
C GLY A 178 -5.37 -0.59 13.03
N THR A 179 -4.51 -1.60 13.04
CA THR A 179 -4.10 -2.33 11.84
C THR A 179 -3.83 -3.79 12.17
N GLY A 180 -4.07 -4.68 11.21
CA GLY A 180 -3.58 -6.05 11.22
C GLY A 180 -3.16 -6.45 9.82
N GLY A 181 -2.29 -7.45 9.71
CA GLY A 181 -1.79 -7.91 8.43
C GLY A 181 -0.92 -9.15 8.55
N GLY A 182 -0.45 -9.61 7.39
CA GLY A 182 0.32 -10.83 7.23
C GLY A 182 0.21 -11.36 5.81
N SER A 183 0.13 -12.67 5.65
CA SER A 183 -0.05 -13.31 4.34
C SER A 183 -1.51 -13.54 4.00
N PHE A 184 -1.84 -13.54 2.71
CA PHE A 184 -3.18 -13.90 2.24
C PHE A 184 -3.16 -14.77 0.99
N THR A 185 -4.27 -15.45 0.77
CA THR A 185 -4.63 -16.03 -0.52
C THR A 185 -6.01 -15.58 -0.97
N SER A 186 -6.22 -15.37 -2.28
CA SER A 186 -7.52 -15.15 -2.90
C SER A 186 -7.64 -16.04 -4.14
N LYS A 187 -8.26 -17.20 -3.96
CA LYS A 187 -8.36 -18.23 -5.01
C LYS A 187 -9.70 -18.94 -4.94
N ASP A 188 -10.30 -19.21 -6.10
CA ASP A 188 -11.56 -19.98 -6.23
C ASP A 188 -12.69 -19.44 -5.33
N GLY A 189 -12.85 -18.11 -5.25
CA GLY A 189 -13.85 -17.44 -4.41
C GLY A 189 -13.57 -17.48 -2.90
N VAL A 190 -12.40 -17.99 -2.47
CA VAL A 190 -11.98 -18.03 -1.06
C VAL A 190 -10.85 -17.04 -0.81
N TYR A 191 -11.08 -16.14 0.15
CA TYR A 191 -10.08 -15.22 0.68
C TYR A 191 -9.66 -15.67 2.08
N GLN A 192 -8.38 -16.01 2.24
CA GLN A 192 -7.83 -16.44 3.52
C GLN A 192 -6.76 -15.46 3.98
N GLU A 193 -6.87 -15.01 5.23
CA GLU A 193 -5.91 -14.15 5.92
C GLU A 193 -5.16 -14.97 6.99
N ASN A 194 -3.83 -14.89 7.01
CA ASN A 194 -3.02 -15.38 8.14
C ASN A 194 -2.40 -14.19 8.87
N ILE A 195 -2.76 -14.02 10.15
CA ILE A 195 -2.41 -12.84 10.94
C ILE A 195 -0.97 -12.97 11.46
N GLU A 196 -0.09 -12.06 11.03
CA GLU A 196 1.32 -12.02 11.45
C GLU A 196 1.62 -10.83 12.38
N PHE A 197 0.81 -9.77 12.32
CA PHE A 197 0.84 -8.67 13.27
C PHE A 197 -0.56 -8.11 13.50
N PHE A 198 -0.81 -7.62 14.71
CA PHE A 198 -2.07 -6.95 15.04
C PHE A 198 -1.85 -5.89 16.13
N SER A 199 -2.20 -4.62 15.85
CA SER A 199 -1.86 -3.50 16.73
C SER A 199 -2.70 -3.41 18.00
N ARG A 200 -3.85 -4.08 18.04
CA ARG A 200 -4.77 -4.03 19.19
C ARG A 200 -4.63 -5.21 20.13
N ASP A 201 -4.16 -6.36 19.62
CA ASP A 201 -4.10 -7.60 20.39
C ASP A 201 -3.09 -8.57 19.78
N ASN A 202 -1.87 -8.61 20.33
CA ASN A 202 -0.83 -9.51 19.86
C ASN A 202 -1.18 -11.00 20.06
N SER A 203 -2.13 -11.34 20.94
CA SER A 203 -2.53 -12.75 21.18
C SER A 203 -3.27 -13.38 20.00
N ARG A 204 -3.74 -12.57 19.05
CA ARG A 204 -4.40 -13.03 17.83
C ARG A 204 -3.44 -13.41 16.70
N VAL A 205 -2.14 -13.13 16.85
CA VAL A 205 -1.13 -13.50 15.85
C VAL A 205 -1.04 -15.02 15.75
N GLY A 206 -0.99 -15.53 14.51
CA GLY A 206 -1.08 -16.95 14.18
C GLY A 206 -2.50 -17.43 13.86
N ALA A 207 -3.54 -16.60 14.04
CA ALA A 207 -4.88 -16.94 13.61
C ALA A 207 -4.99 -16.96 12.07
N ALA A 208 -5.76 -17.91 11.54
CA ALA A 208 -6.18 -17.95 10.16
C ALA A 208 -7.68 -17.65 10.06
N LEU A 209 -8.05 -16.71 9.19
CA LEU A 209 -9.44 -16.33 8.94
C LEU A 209 -9.79 -16.64 7.49
N LYS A 210 -10.94 -17.28 7.26
CA LYS A 210 -11.41 -17.67 5.94
C LYS A 210 -12.74 -16.96 5.64
N PHE A 211 -12.81 -16.39 4.45
CA PHE A 211 -13.95 -15.65 3.93
C PHE A 211 -14.24 -16.09 2.51
N ASP A 212 -15.50 -15.99 2.12
CA ASP A 212 -15.91 -16.05 0.73
C ASP A 212 -15.77 -14.64 0.12
N TYR A 213 -15.37 -14.58 -1.14
CA TYR A 213 -15.33 -13.33 -1.90
C TYR A 213 -15.91 -13.44 -3.30
N ASP A 214 -16.38 -12.29 -3.79
CA ASP A 214 -16.83 -12.08 -5.16
C ASP A 214 -16.53 -10.64 -5.57
N VAL A 215 -16.00 -10.43 -6.78
CA VAL A 215 -15.67 -9.09 -7.30
C VAL A 215 -16.65 -8.72 -8.40
N LYS A 216 -17.40 -7.63 -8.19
CA LYS A 216 -18.41 -7.10 -9.12
C LYS A 216 -18.05 -5.68 -9.52
N GLY A 217 -17.42 -5.54 -10.68
CA GLY A 217 -16.88 -4.25 -11.11
C GLY A 217 -15.81 -3.77 -10.13
N ASN A 218 -16.03 -2.61 -9.50
CA ASN A 218 -15.11 -2.05 -8.50
C ASN A 218 -15.41 -2.48 -7.06
N ASP A 219 -16.43 -3.31 -6.85
CA ASP A 219 -16.85 -3.76 -5.52
C ASP A 219 -16.39 -5.19 -5.24
N TRP A 220 -15.62 -5.35 -4.17
CA TRP A 220 -15.29 -6.63 -3.56
C TRP A 220 -16.27 -6.93 -2.43
N HIS A 221 -17.08 -7.96 -2.64
CA HIS A 221 -17.97 -8.53 -1.64
C HIS A 221 -17.19 -9.51 -0.77
N HIS A 222 -17.16 -9.28 0.54
CA HIS A 222 -16.38 -10.03 1.52
C HIS A 222 -17.31 -10.57 2.60
N GLN A 223 -17.48 -11.89 2.66
CA GLN A 223 -18.45 -12.54 3.54
C GLN A 223 -17.82 -13.69 4.34
N GLY A 224 -18.27 -13.89 5.57
CA GLY A 224 -17.82 -15.03 6.37
C GLY A 224 -18.09 -14.82 7.85
N LYS A 225 -17.24 -15.40 8.70
CA LYS A 225 -17.27 -15.17 10.15
C LYS A 225 -16.09 -14.30 10.55
N ASN A 226 -16.36 -13.30 11.39
CA ASN A 226 -15.30 -12.48 11.96
C ASN A 226 -14.45 -13.26 12.97
N SER A 227 -13.46 -12.60 13.55
CA SER A 227 -12.53 -13.16 14.54
C SER A 227 -13.20 -13.63 15.85
N LYS A 228 -14.47 -13.29 16.08
CA LYS A 228 -15.32 -13.73 17.21
C LYS A 228 -16.31 -14.83 16.80
N GLY A 229 -16.33 -15.25 15.53
CA GLY A 229 -17.26 -16.24 15.01
C GLY A 229 -18.61 -15.69 14.55
N GLU A 230 -18.80 -14.38 14.59
CA GLU A 230 -20.06 -13.73 14.21
C GLU A 230 -20.12 -13.55 12.68
N PRO A 231 -21.30 -13.74 12.04
CA PRO A 231 -21.47 -13.49 10.61
C PRO A 231 -21.11 -12.05 10.24
N MET A 232 -20.45 -11.90 9.09
CA MET A 232 -20.00 -10.63 8.58
C MET A 232 -20.20 -10.59 7.07
N TYR A 233 -20.67 -9.44 6.58
CA TYR A 233 -20.70 -9.10 5.16
C TYR A 233 -20.27 -7.63 5.01
N GLU A 234 -19.15 -7.42 4.34
CA GLU A 234 -18.59 -6.13 3.99
C GLU A 234 -18.49 -5.99 2.47
N ILE A 235 -18.65 -4.76 1.98
CA ILE A 235 -18.42 -4.40 0.59
C ILE A 235 -17.28 -3.38 0.59
N TRP A 236 -16.22 -3.72 -0.13
CA TRP A 236 -15.01 -2.92 -0.27
C TRP A 236 -14.93 -2.38 -1.69
N MET A 237 -14.58 -1.10 -1.85
CA MET A 237 -14.39 -0.51 -3.17
C MET A 237 -12.92 -0.46 -3.53
N ARG A 238 -12.60 -0.68 -4.80
CA ARG A 238 -11.27 -0.35 -5.34
C ARG A 238 -10.97 1.13 -5.05
N ARG A 239 -9.77 1.39 -4.56
CA ARG A 239 -9.26 2.75 -4.42
C ARG A 239 -8.80 3.26 -5.78
N GLU A 240 -9.19 4.48 -6.10
CA GLU A 240 -8.76 5.22 -7.30
C GLU A 240 -7.55 6.11 -6.99
#